data_AF-A0A925KB70-F1
#
_entry.id   AF-A0A925KB70-F1
#
_cell.length_a   1.000
_cell.length_b   1.000
_cell.length_c   1.000
_cell.angle_alpha   90.00
_cell.angle_beta   90.00
_cell.angle_gamma   90.00
#
_symmetry.space_group_name_H-M   'P 1'
#
loop_
_entity.id
_entity.type
_entity.pdbx_description
1 polymer ?
#
loop_
_entity_poly.entity_id
_entity_poly.type
_entity_poly.pdbx_seq_one_letter_code
_entity_poly.pdbx_strand_id
1 'polypeptide(L)'
;EPELQCTAALWSPASGVVDSHGLMTALLGDAENAGALLALASPFAHARRSAASAGHWILASGGSAGSDPFEMGTRWLVNCAGLHAQQVASRMQGFPAAAIPAQHLAKGHYFALAGRAPFTHLIYPTPVDGGLGVHLTLDLGGRAKFGPDVEWLPQATPDGIDHRVDESRAAAFESAIRRYWPGLPNGALQPAYSGVRPKLSGPGQPAADFHIAGPAMHGVPGVVQLFGIESPGLTACLAIAEQVAAIVQTGS
;
A
#
# COMPACT_ATOMS: atom_id res chain seq x y z
N GLU A 1 10.29 26.12 12.03
CA GLU A 1 10.03 25.07 13.03
C GLU A 1 10.64 25.44 14.39
N PRO A 2 10.00 26.31 15.19
CA PRO A 2 10.58 26.81 16.45
C PRO A 2 10.70 25.74 17.54
N GLU A 3 9.79 24.76 17.52
CA GLU A 3 9.72 23.65 18.50
C GLU A 3 10.72 22.51 18.19
N LEU A 4 11.47 22.61 17.08
CA LEU A 4 12.30 21.52 16.58
C LEU A 4 13.68 21.57 17.25
N GLN A 5 14.06 20.46 17.88
CA GLN A 5 15.43 20.25 18.36
C GLN A 5 16.17 19.30 17.44
N CYS A 6 17.20 19.79 16.76
CA CYS A 6 18.10 18.98 15.93
C CYS A 6 19.49 19.62 15.83
N THR A 7 20.50 18.84 15.43
CA THR A 7 21.84 19.36 15.12
C THR A 7 21.88 20.02 13.73
N ALA A 8 21.22 19.39 12.76
CA ALA A 8 21.10 19.87 11.39
C ALA A 8 19.84 19.24 10.75
N ALA A 9 19.36 19.84 9.67
CA ALA A 9 18.22 19.34 8.92
C ALA A 9 18.43 19.53 7.41
N LEU A 10 17.80 18.66 6.62
CA LEU A 10 17.70 18.81 5.16
C LEU A 10 16.32 19.35 4.82
N TRP A 11 16.28 20.40 4.01
CA TRP A 11 15.04 21.00 3.55
C TRP A 11 14.61 20.40 2.21
N SER A 12 13.42 19.79 2.17
CA SER A 12 12.81 19.20 0.96
C SER A 12 11.55 19.97 0.58
N PRO A 13 11.65 21.05 -0.21
CA PRO A 13 10.52 21.93 -0.51
C PRO A 13 9.44 21.28 -1.39
N ALA A 14 9.78 20.20 -2.10
CA ALA A 14 8.85 19.49 -2.98
C ALA A 14 7.99 18.45 -2.25
N SER A 15 8.30 18.12 -1.00
CA SER A 15 7.51 17.17 -0.21
C SER A 15 6.16 17.78 0.16
N GLY A 16 5.08 17.01 -0.03
CA GLY A 16 3.72 17.46 0.24
C GLY A 16 2.82 16.33 0.75
N VAL A 17 1.55 16.65 0.92
CA VAL A 17 0.50 15.73 1.35
C VAL A 17 -0.68 15.82 0.40
N VAL A 18 -1.45 14.73 0.30
CA VAL A 18 -2.59 14.62 -0.62
C VAL A 18 -3.76 13.93 0.08
N ASP A 19 -4.99 14.33 -0.24
CA ASP A 19 -6.16 13.54 0.10
C ASP A 19 -6.20 12.29 -0.78
N SER A 20 -5.78 11.16 -0.24
CA SER A 20 -5.76 9.89 -0.96
C SER A 20 -7.16 9.43 -1.37
N HIS A 21 -8.20 9.73 -0.58
CA HIS A 21 -9.56 9.32 -0.93
C HIS A 21 -10.11 10.20 -2.06
N GLY A 22 -9.92 11.52 -1.96
CA GLY A 22 -10.22 12.46 -3.04
C GLY A 22 -9.52 12.09 -4.35
N LEU A 23 -8.22 11.73 -4.29
CA LEU A 23 -7.46 11.24 -5.44
C LEU A 23 -8.10 9.98 -6.04
N MET A 24 -8.39 8.96 -5.24
CA MET A 24 -9.01 7.71 -5.73
C MET A 24 -10.38 7.97 -6.37
N THR A 25 -11.20 8.82 -5.77
CA THR A 25 -12.51 9.21 -6.32
C THR A 25 -12.37 9.94 -7.65
N ALA A 26 -11.40 10.84 -7.78
CA ALA A 26 -11.12 11.53 -9.04
C ALA A 26 -10.69 10.55 -10.15
N LEU A 27 -9.75 9.64 -9.83
CA LEU A 27 -9.27 8.63 -10.78
C LEU A 27 -10.38 7.66 -11.21
N LEU A 28 -11.29 7.29 -10.30
CA LEU A 28 -12.46 6.49 -10.63
C LEU A 28 -13.38 7.24 -11.61
N GLY A 29 -13.66 8.53 -11.34
CA GLY A 29 -14.46 9.36 -12.23
C GLY A 29 -13.86 9.48 -13.63
N ASP A 30 -12.54 9.69 -13.73
CA ASP A 30 -11.83 9.72 -15.02
C ASP A 30 -11.95 8.38 -15.77
N ALA A 31 -11.81 7.25 -15.06
CA ALA A 31 -11.94 5.93 -15.64
C ALA A 31 -13.36 5.64 -16.14
N GLU A 32 -14.39 5.97 -15.36
CA GLU A 32 -15.79 5.80 -15.74
C GLU A 32 -16.19 6.70 -16.92
N ASN A 33 -15.71 7.94 -16.95
CA ASN A 33 -15.90 8.85 -18.10
C ASN A 33 -15.25 8.30 -19.39
N ALA A 34 -14.17 7.51 -19.26
CA ALA A 34 -13.54 6.78 -20.35
C ALA A 34 -14.21 5.42 -20.67
N GLY A 35 -15.30 5.07 -19.98
CA GLY A 35 -16.10 3.85 -20.21
C GLY A 35 -15.71 2.64 -19.36
N ALA A 36 -14.88 2.80 -18.33
CA ALA A 36 -14.62 1.75 -17.36
C ALA A 36 -15.86 1.49 -16.47
N LEU A 37 -15.93 0.27 -15.91
CA LEU A 37 -16.97 -0.12 -14.97
C LEU A 37 -16.33 -0.58 -13.66
N LEU A 38 -16.86 -0.12 -12.53
CA LEU A 38 -16.50 -0.61 -11.20
C LEU A 38 -17.55 -1.59 -10.68
N ALA A 39 -17.13 -2.83 -10.43
CA ALA A 39 -17.96 -3.85 -9.78
C ALA A 39 -17.46 -4.10 -8.36
N LEU A 40 -18.15 -3.54 -7.36
CA LEU A 40 -17.89 -3.80 -5.94
C LEU A 40 -18.50 -5.13 -5.51
N ALA A 41 -18.14 -5.60 -4.30
CA ALA A 41 -18.60 -6.88 -3.75
C ALA A 41 -18.37 -8.10 -4.67
N SER A 42 -17.36 -8.01 -5.55
CA SER A 42 -17.05 -9.00 -6.59
C SER A 42 -15.66 -9.60 -6.35
N PRO A 43 -15.48 -10.43 -5.31
CA PRO A 43 -14.17 -10.95 -4.94
C PRO A 43 -13.66 -11.95 -5.99
N PHE A 44 -12.38 -11.81 -6.35
CA PHE A 44 -11.72 -12.73 -7.28
C PHE A 44 -11.63 -14.14 -6.69
N ALA A 45 -12.20 -15.12 -7.38
CA ALA A 45 -12.07 -16.53 -7.02
C ALA A 45 -10.88 -17.18 -7.72
N HIS A 46 -10.84 -17.11 -9.05
CA HIS A 46 -9.76 -17.67 -9.87
C HIS A 46 -9.84 -17.15 -11.31
N ALA A 47 -8.80 -17.42 -12.10
CA ALA A 47 -8.83 -17.20 -13.54
C ALA A 47 -8.31 -18.42 -14.29
N ARG A 48 -8.88 -18.70 -15.45
CA ARG A 48 -8.48 -19.80 -16.34
C ARG A 48 -8.39 -19.34 -17.78
N ARG A 49 -7.66 -20.08 -18.62
CA ARG A 49 -7.67 -19.83 -20.07
C ARG A 49 -9.04 -20.20 -20.65
N SER A 50 -9.52 -19.40 -21.59
CA SER A 50 -10.73 -19.73 -22.34
C SER A 50 -10.43 -20.85 -23.33
N ALA A 51 -11.23 -21.92 -23.29
CA ALA A 51 -11.20 -22.97 -24.31
C ALA A 51 -11.89 -22.54 -25.62
N ALA A 52 -12.82 -21.58 -25.53
CA ALA A 52 -13.62 -21.11 -26.66
C ALA A 52 -12.95 -19.95 -27.42
N SER A 53 -11.98 -19.26 -26.83
CA SER A 53 -11.32 -18.11 -27.43
C SER A 53 -9.84 -18.09 -27.07
N ALA A 54 -9.00 -18.45 -28.04
CA ALA A 54 -7.55 -18.47 -27.88
C ALA A 54 -7.03 -17.09 -27.43
N GLY A 55 -6.12 -17.08 -26.46
CA GLY A 55 -5.55 -15.84 -25.91
C GLY A 55 -6.41 -15.12 -24.87
N HIS A 56 -7.65 -15.55 -24.63
CA HIS A 56 -8.52 -14.95 -23.61
C HIS A 56 -8.44 -15.70 -22.27
N TRP A 57 -8.74 -14.97 -21.20
CA TRP A 57 -8.97 -15.45 -19.86
C TRP A 57 -10.46 -15.44 -19.54
N ILE A 58 -10.89 -16.39 -18.70
CA ILE A 58 -12.15 -16.35 -17.99
C ILE A 58 -11.81 -16.10 -16.52
N LEU A 59 -12.31 -14.99 -15.98
CA LEU A 59 -12.23 -14.63 -14.57
C LEU A 59 -13.53 -15.04 -13.88
N ALA A 60 -13.41 -15.72 -12.75
CA ALA A 60 -14.53 -16.06 -11.89
C ALA A 60 -14.54 -15.17 -10.64
N SER A 61 -15.70 -14.58 -10.36
CA SER A 61 -15.99 -13.90 -9.10
C SER A 61 -16.75 -14.87 -8.19
N GLY A 62 -16.23 -15.10 -6.99
CA GLY A 62 -16.81 -16.02 -6.01
C GLY A 62 -17.63 -15.25 -5.00
N GLY A 63 -18.89 -14.97 -5.34
CA GLY A 63 -19.76 -14.02 -4.64
C GLY A 63 -19.61 -13.98 -3.12
N SER A 64 -19.56 -12.75 -2.58
CA SER A 64 -19.69 -12.52 -1.14
C SER A 64 -21.13 -12.78 -0.67
N ALA A 65 -21.37 -12.79 0.65
CA ALA A 65 -22.73 -12.85 1.18
C ALA A 65 -23.57 -11.70 0.59
N GLY A 66 -24.43 -12.02 -0.38
CA GLY A 66 -25.32 -11.05 -1.06
C GLY A 66 -25.03 -10.76 -2.54
N SER A 67 -24.03 -11.40 -3.18
CA SER A 67 -23.79 -11.26 -4.62
C SER A 67 -23.74 -12.62 -5.31
N ASP A 68 -24.42 -12.77 -6.45
CA ASP A 68 -24.34 -14.00 -7.24
C ASP A 68 -22.96 -14.14 -7.90
N PRO A 69 -22.38 -15.35 -7.94
CA PRO A 69 -21.14 -15.59 -8.65
C PRO A 69 -21.33 -15.38 -10.16
N PHE A 70 -20.29 -14.87 -10.81
CA PHE A 70 -20.29 -14.70 -12.26
C PHE A 70 -18.93 -15.01 -12.86
N GLU A 71 -18.92 -15.31 -14.16
CA GLU A 71 -17.71 -15.41 -14.97
C GLU A 71 -17.67 -14.29 -16.03
N MET A 72 -16.48 -13.77 -16.30
CA MET A 72 -16.25 -12.75 -17.33
C MET A 72 -15.04 -13.10 -18.19
N GLY A 73 -15.20 -12.98 -19.51
CA GLY A 73 -14.10 -13.13 -20.46
C GLY A 73 -13.31 -11.84 -20.61
N THR A 74 -11.98 -11.92 -20.64
CA THR A 74 -11.09 -10.77 -20.88
C THR A 74 -9.84 -11.16 -21.67
N ARG A 75 -9.24 -10.21 -22.37
CA ARG A 75 -7.91 -10.37 -22.98
C ARG A 75 -6.79 -10.17 -21.96
N TRP A 76 -6.98 -9.25 -21.02
CA TRP A 76 -5.99 -8.83 -20.06
C TRP A 76 -6.50 -8.91 -18.63
N LEU A 77 -5.62 -9.34 -17.73
CA LEU A 77 -5.80 -9.31 -16.29
C LEU A 77 -4.65 -8.51 -15.67
N VAL A 78 -4.98 -7.47 -14.90
CA VAL A 78 -4.01 -6.70 -14.12
C VAL A 78 -4.27 -7.01 -12.64
N ASN A 79 -3.33 -7.69 -11.98
CA ASN A 79 -3.42 -7.96 -10.56
C ASN A 79 -2.77 -6.82 -9.77
N CYS A 80 -3.61 -5.95 -9.21
CA CYS A 80 -3.25 -4.87 -8.30
C CYS A 80 -3.82 -5.11 -6.88
N ALA A 81 -3.92 -6.36 -6.44
CA ALA A 81 -4.64 -6.74 -5.21
C ALA A 81 -3.89 -6.46 -3.88
N GLY A 82 -2.83 -5.64 -3.90
CA GLY A 82 -2.12 -5.21 -2.69
C GLY A 82 -1.65 -6.37 -1.82
N LEU A 83 -2.17 -6.46 -0.59
CA LEU A 83 -1.86 -7.54 0.36
C LEU A 83 -2.25 -8.93 -0.17
N HIS A 84 -3.17 -9.03 -1.13
CA HIS A 84 -3.64 -10.29 -1.69
C HIS A 84 -3.00 -10.63 -3.04
N ALA A 85 -2.03 -9.85 -3.52
CA ALA A 85 -1.45 -10.02 -4.86
C ALA A 85 -0.91 -11.44 -5.09
N GLN A 86 -0.18 -12.02 -4.14
CA GLN A 86 0.35 -13.39 -4.23
C GLN A 86 -0.76 -14.45 -4.25
N GLN A 87 -1.82 -14.24 -3.47
CA GLN A 87 -2.98 -15.14 -3.45
C GLN A 87 -3.74 -15.09 -4.79
N VAL A 88 -3.94 -13.90 -5.35
CA VAL A 88 -4.57 -13.72 -6.65
C VAL A 88 -3.75 -14.40 -7.76
N ALA A 89 -2.43 -14.18 -7.79
CA ALA A 89 -1.55 -14.81 -8.77
C ALA A 89 -1.56 -16.34 -8.69
N SER A 90 -1.52 -16.91 -7.48
CA SER A 90 -1.54 -18.37 -7.28
C SER A 90 -2.87 -19.04 -7.67
N ARG A 91 -3.96 -18.26 -7.73
CA ARG A 91 -5.30 -18.71 -8.18
C ARG A 91 -5.52 -18.53 -9.69
N MET A 92 -4.52 -18.09 -10.44
CA MET A 92 -4.57 -18.07 -11.90
C MET A 92 -4.04 -19.41 -12.45
N GLN A 93 -4.87 -20.16 -13.15
CA GLN A 93 -4.51 -21.46 -13.71
C GLN A 93 -3.32 -21.32 -14.67
N GLY A 94 -2.25 -22.09 -14.39
CA GLY A 94 -1.04 -22.10 -15.21
C GLY A 94 -0.09 -20.94 -14.96
N PHE A 95 -0.32 -20.09 -13.94
CA PHE A 95 0.66 -19.08 -13.54
C PHE A 95 1.85 -19.74 -12.81
N PRO A 96 3.11 -19.49 -13.21
CA PRO A 96 4.27 -20.16 -12.62
C PRO A 96 4.46 -19.79 -11.14
N ALA A 97 4.48 -20.78 -10.25
CA ALA A 97 4.72 -20.53 -8.82
C ALA A 97 6.09 -19.85 -8.55
N ALA A 98 7.11 -20.17 -9.35
CA ALA A 98 8.43 -19.55 -9.26
C ALA A 98 8.44 -18.06 -9.65
N ALA A 99 7.40 -17.57 -10.32
CA ALA A 99 7.24 -16.15 -10.67
C ALA A 99 6.47 -15.35 -9.60
N ILE A 100 6.03 -16.00 -8.51
CA ILE A 100 5.35 -15.34 -7.39
C ILE A 100 6.39 -15.09 -6.29
N PRO A 101 6.79 -13.83 -6.02
CA PRO A 101 7.76 -13.53 -4.98
C PRO A 101 7.18 -13.79 -3.58
N ALA A 102 8.07 -14.04 -2.63
CA ALA A 102 7.71 -14.17 -1.22
C ALA A 102 7.03 -12.89 -0.71
N GLN A 103 6.09 -13.06 0.22
CA GLN A 103 5.38 -11.97 0.86
C GLN A 103 5.76 -11.86 2.34
N HIS A 104 5.93 -10.63 2.79
CA HIS A 104 6.01 -10.28 4.19
C HIS A 104 5.02 -9.16 4.50
N LEU A 105 4.43 -9.20 5.69
CA LEU A 105 3.47 -8.21 6.15
C LEU A 105 4.11 -7.37 7.26
N ALA A 106 4.12 -6.05 7.07
CA ALA A 106 4.63 -5.09 8.04
C ALA A 106 3.57 -4.04 8.37
N LYS A 107 2.95 -4.18 9.54
CA LYS A 107 2.00 -3.22 10.09
C LYS A 107 2.72 -1.98 10.60
N GLY A 108 2.08 -0.84 10.45
CA GLY A 108 2.51 0.45 10.96
C GLY A 108 1.35 1.16 11.64
N HIS A 109 1.60 1.61 12.86
CA HIS A 109 0.66 2.32 13.71
C HIS A 109 0.84 3.81 13.59
N TYR A 110 -0.27 4.53 13.69
CA TYR A 110 -0.28 5.98 13.72
C TYR A 110 -1.01 6.47 14.97
N PHE A 111 -0.43 7.48 15.61
CA PHE A 111 -1.05 8.21 16.70
C PHE A 111 -1.30 9.66 16.26
N ALA A 112 -2.48 10.19 16.54
CA ALA A 112 -2.81 11.59 16.33
C ALA A 112 -2.38 12.42 17.54
N LEU A 113 -1.98 13.67 17.31
CA LEU A 113 -1.75 14.63 18.38
C LEU A 113 -3.08 15.28 18.80
N ALA A 114 -3.37 15.27 20.10
CA ALA A 114 -4.43 16.09 20.66
C ALA A 114 -4.01 17.57 20.68
N GLY A 115 -4.80 18.43 20.02
CA GLY A 115 -4.57 19.87 19.99
C GLY A 115 -3.83 20.36 18.75
N ARG A 116 -3.08 21.45 18.90
CA ARG A 116 -2.43 22.15 17.78
C ARG A 116 -1.13 21.45 17.39
N ALA A 117 -0.88 21.32 16.08
CA ALA A 117 0.40 20.83 15.56
C ALA A 117 1.56 21.78 15.93
N PRO A 118 2.70 21.25 16.41
CA PRO A 118 3.86 22.06 16.79
C PRO A 118 4.68 22.55 15.58
N PHE A 119 4.45 21.96 14.41
CA PHE A 119 5.22 22.20 13.20
C PHE A 119 4.34 22.60 12.02
N THR A 120 4.94 23.31 11.07
CA THR A 120 4.29 23.71 9.80
C THR A 120 4.71 22.84 8.62
N HIS A 121 5.78 22.07 8.77
CA HIS A 121 6.30 21.12 7.78
C HIS A 121 6.35 19.70 8.35
N LEU A 122 6.48 18.73 7.44
CA LEU A 122 6.66 17.33 7.81
C LEU A 122 8.06 17.13 8.40
N ILE A 123 8.16 16.34 9.49
CA ILE A 123 9.43 16.09 10.18
C ILE A 123 9.77 14.60 10.08
N TYR A 124 10.91 14.31 9.47
CA TYR A 124 11.43 12.95 9.30
C TYR A 124 12.76 12.85 10.05
N PRO A 125 12.80 12.25 11.25
CA PRO A 125 14.08 11.96 11.89
C PRO A 125 14.91 11.01 11.02
N THR A 126 16.23 11.16 11.04
CA THR A 126 17.11 10.19 10.39
C THR A 126 16.87 8.80 10.95
N PRO A 127 16.95 7.73 10.13
CA PRO A 127 16.94 6.36 10.64
C PRO A 127 18.00 6.22 11.74
N VAL A 128 17.64 5.62 12.86
CA VAL A 128 18.57 5.35 13.97
C VAL A 128 18.56 3.85 14.21
N ASP A 129 19.73 3.23 14.29
CA ASP A 129 19.84 1.79 14.57
C ASP A 129 19.11 1.45 15.87
N GLY A 130 18.11 0.55 15.77
CA GLY A 130 17.26 0.16 16.89
C GLY A 130 16.21 1.18 17.34
N GLY A 131 16.10 2.35 16.69
CA GLY A 131 15.12 3.39 17.00
C GLY A 131 13.90 3.36 16.08
N LEU A 132 12.74 3.75 16.62
CA LEU A 132 11.53 3.98 15.82
C LEU A 132 11.69 5.27 14.99
N GLY A 133 11.61 5.14 13.66
CA GLY A 133 11.57 6.26 12.72
C GLY A 133 10.20 6.94 12.69
N VAL A 134 9.75 7.49 13.83
CA VAL A 134 8.42 8.11 13.95
C VAL A 134 8.42 9.47 13.28
N HIS A 135 7.91 9.52 12.05
CA HIS A 135 7.71 10.77 11.33
C HIS A 135 6.56 11.58 11.95
N LEU A 136 6.63 12.90 11.84
CA LEU A 136 5.47 13.77 11.97
C LEU A 136 4.99 14.14 10.57
N THR A 137 3.71 13.85 10.31
CA THR A 137 3.00 14.28 9.12
C THR A 137 1.83 15.19 9.51
N LEU A 138 1.40 16.03 8.57
CA LEU A 138 0.24 16.90 8.73
C LEU A 138 -0.84 16.44 7.75
N ASP A 139 -2.09 16.36 8.21
CA ASP A 139 -3.21 16.23 7.28
C ASP A 139 -3.54 17.59 6.63
N LEU A 140 -4.47 17.59 5.67
CA LEU A 140 -4.90 18.83 4.99
C LEU A 140 -5.56 19.85 5.93
N GLY A 141 -6.04 19.42 7.10
CA GLY A 141 -6.54 20.29 8.15
C GLY A 141 -5.45 20.81 9.10
N GLY A 142 -4.18 20.48 8.85
CA GLY A 142 -3.05 20.86 9.67
C GLY A 142 -2.93 20.08 10.99
N ARG A 143 -3.65 18.96 11.14
CA ARG A 143 -3.54 18.12 12.34
C ARG A 143 -2.33 17.20 12.23
N ALA A 144 -1.56 17.10 13.32
CA ALA A 144 -0.36 16.27 13.36
C ALA A 144 -0.69 14.79 13.61
N LYS A 145 -0.01 13.93 12.86
CA LYS A 145 0.01 12.48 13.06
C LYS A 145 1.44 11.99 13.12
N PHE A 146 1.68 11.06 14.02
CA PHE A 146 2.96 10.44 14.25
C PHE A 146 2.95 9.00 13.78
N GLY A 147 4.03 8.59 13.11
CA GLY A 147 4.22 7.24 12.61
C GLY A 147 4.65 7.22 11.15
N PRO A 148 4.56 6.06 10.50
CA PRO A 148 4.28 4.76 11.10
C PRO A 148 5.49 4.18 11.85
N ASP A 149 5.24 3.30 12.81
CA ASP A 149 6.24 2.32 13.24
C ASP A 149 6.30 1.09 12.30
N VAL A 150 6.98 0.04 12.75
CA VAL A 150 7.06 -1.25 12.08
C VAL A 150 6.79 -2.37 13.07
N GLU A 151 5.77 -3.17 12.77
CA GLU A 151 5.46 -4.45 13.40
C GLU A 151 5.39 -5.52 12.30
N TRP A 152 6.28 -6.50 12.34
CA TRP A 152 6.25 -7.61 11.40
C TRP A 152 5.21 -8.65 11.83
N LEU A 153 4.44 -9.15 10.86
CA LEU A 153 3.37 -10.11 11.09
C LEU A 153 3.68 -11.46 10.41
N PRO A 154 4.64 -12.25 10.92
CA PRO A 154 5.15 -13.44 10.23
C PRO A 154 4.13 -14.58 10.11
N GLN A 155 3.07 -14.58 10.92
CA GLN A 155 2.03 -15.61 10.92
C GLN A 155 0.67 -15.10 10.43
N ALA A 156 0.57 -13.82 10.07
CA ALA A 156 -0.69 -13.26 9.60
C ALA A 156 -0.96 -13.63 8.14
N THR A 157 -2.23 -13.84 7.83
CA THR A 157 -2.74 -13.80 6.47
C THR A 157 -3.37 -12.44 6.20
N PRO A 158 -3.46 -11.98 4.95
CA PRO A 158 -4.14 -10.73 4.61
C PRO A 158 -5.58 -10.61 5.16
N ASP A 159 -6.33 -11.72 5.21
CA ASP A 159 -7.70 -11.75 5.73
C ASP A 159 -7.79 -11.75 7.26
N GLY A 160 -6.70 -12.14 7.95
CA GLY A 160 -6.65 -12.29 9.41
C GLY A 160 -5.99 -11.13 10.14
N ILE A 161 -5.73 -10.00 9.47
CA ILE A 161 -5.01 -8.87 10.07
C ILE A 161 -5.91 -8.11 11.05
N ASP A 162 -5.46 -7.98 12.29
CA ASP A 162 -6.04 -7.04 13.24
C ASP A 162 -5.54 -5.62 12.96
N HIS A 163 -6.43 -4.75 12.49
CA HIS A 163 -6.13 -3.36 12.16
C HIS A 163 -6.26 -2.37 13.34
N ARG A 164 -6.61 -2.85 14.54
CA ARG A 164 -6.64 -1.99 15.73
C ARG A 164 -5.26 -1.44 16.05
N VAL A 165 -5.23 -0.22 16.59
CA VAL A 165 -3.99 0.37 17.08
C VAL A 165 -3.69 -0.16 18.47
N ASP A 166 -2.49 -0.71 18.65
CA ASP A 166 -2.02 -1.14 19.96
C ASP A 166 -1.60 0.08 20.79
N GLU A 167 -2.45 0.46 21.75
CA GLU A 167 -2.26 1.62 22.60
C GLU A 167 -1.01 1.52 23.49
N SER A 168 -0.53 0.30 23.77
CA SER A 168 0.68 0.09 24.58
C SER A 168 1.95 0.66 23.93
N ARG A 169 1.89 0.92 22.60
CA ARG A 169 2.98 1.52 21.82
C ARG A 169 3.15 3.03 22.06
N ALA A 170 2.16 3.69 22.68
CA ALA A 170 2.17 5.15 22.88
C ALA A 170 3.44 5.63 23.61
N ALA A 171 3.88 4.93 24.65
CA ALA A 171 5.07 5.30 25.41
C ALA A 171 6.35 5.27 24.56
N ALA A 172 6.47 4.30 23.65
CA ALA A 172 7.59 4.20 22.72
C ALA A 172 7.56 5.33 21.67
N PHE A 173 6.36 5.70 21.19
CA PHE A 173 6.17 6.85 20.31
C PHE A 173 6.56 8.16 21.00
N GLU A 174 6.08 8.42 22.22
CA GLU A 174 6.42 9.63 22.98
C GLU A 174 7.93 9.76 23.16
N SER A 175 8.61 8.67 23.55
CA SER A 175 10.06 8.63 23.69
C SER A 175 10.77 8.97 22.36
N ALA A 176 10.33 8.37 21.26
CA ALA A 176 10.92 8.61 19.93
C ALA A 176 10.72 10.05 19.45
N ILE A 177 9.53 10.63 19.67
CA ILE A 177 9.16 12.00 19.27
C ILE A 177 9.95 13.03 20.09
N ARG A 178 10.11 12.80 21.40
CA ARG A 178 10.84 13.71 22.30
C ARG A 178 12.30 13.95 21.89
N ARG A 179 12.88 13.10 21.06
CA ARG A 179 14.22 13.30 20.49
C ARG A 179 14.31 14.51 19.57
N TYR A 180 13.23 14.85 18.86
CA TYR A 180 13.18 16.03 17.98
C TYR A 180 12.16 17.08 18.44
N TRP A 181 11.25 16.72 19.35
CA TRP A 181 10.30 17.65 19.98
C TRP A 181 10.16 17.35 21.49
N PRO A 182 11.10 17.81 22.33
CA PRO A 182 11.05 17.58 23.78
C PRO A 182 9.81 18.16 24.46
N GLY A 183 9.24 19.22 23.87
CA GLY A 183 8.04 19.91 24.34
C GLY A 183 6.72 19.14 24.19
N LEU A 184 6.73 17.91 23.66
CA LEU A 184 5.54 17.05 23.58
C LEU A 184 4.83 16.96 24.95
N PRO A 185 3.53 17.32 25.06
CA PRO A 185 2.82 17.13 26.33
C PRO A 185 2.60 15.64 26.64
N ASN A 186 2.68 15.26 27.91
CA ASN A 186 2.43 13.86 28.34
C ASN A 186 1.01 13.43 27.99
N GLY A 187 0.83 12.23 27.43
CA GLY A 187 -0.49 11.69 27.11
C GLY A 187 -1.20 12.42 25.96
N ALA A 188 -0.48 13.21 25.16
CA ALA A 188 -1.06 13.94 24.04
C ALA A 188 -1.33 13.07 22.81
N LEU A 189 -0.84 11.82 22.80
CA LEU A 189 -1.04 10.88 21.71
C LEU A 189 -2.36 10.13 21.86
N GLN A 190 -3.16 10.14 20.81
CA GLN A 190 -4.40 9.38 20.71
C GLN A 190 -4.25 8.33 19.60
N PRO A 191 -4.69 7.08 19.81
CA PRO A 191 -4.70 6.07 18.75
C PRO A 191 -5.45 6.59 17.52
N ALA A 192 -4.86 6.46 16.33
CA ALA A 192 -5.50 6.92 15.09
C ALA A 192 -5.88 5.74 14.19
N TYR A 193 -4.93 5.22 13.40
CA TYR A 193 -5.17 4.09 12.51
C TYR A 193 -3.90 3.26 12.36
N SER A 194 -4.05 2.08 11.74
CA SER A 194 -2.90 1.29 11.29
C SER A 194 -3.04 0.94 9.81
N GLY A 195 -1.91 0.72 9.16
CA GLY A 195 -1.83 0.23 7.79
C GLY A 195 -0.82 -0.90 7.68
N VAL A 196 -0.94 -1.75 6.67
CA VAL A 196 -0.02 -2.87 6.43
C VAL A 196 0.64 -2.74 5.06
N ARG A 197 1.95 -2.92 5.02
CA ARG A 197 2.76 -2.88 3.80
C ARG A 197 2.90 -4.29 3.22
N PRO A 198 2.64 -4.50 1.92
CA PRO A 198 2.92 -5.75 1.23
C PRO A 198 4.40 -5.83 0.85
N LYS A 199 5.27 -6.25 1.76
CA LYS A 199 6.73 -6.27 1.53
C LYS A 199 7.16 -7.52 0.74
N LEU A 200 8.21 -7.38 -0.09
CA LEU A 200 8.87 -8.52 -0.77
C LEU A 200 10.17 -8.96 -0.10
N SER A 201 10.65 -8.20 0.89
CA SER A 201 11.83 -8.50 1.68
C SER A 201 11.48 -8.55 3.17
N GLY A 202 12.11 -9.47 3.89
CA GLY A 202 11.85 -9.72 5.31
C GLY A 202 12.64 -8.82 6.27
N PRO A 203 12.46 -9.01 7.59
CA PRO A 203 13.25 -8.31 8.61
C PRO A 203 14.75 -8.50 8.39
N GLY A 204 15.51 -7.41 8.48
CA GLY A 204 16.98 -7.43 8.32
C GLY A 204 17.48 -7.58 6.88
N GLN A 205 16.59 -7.71 5.90
CA GLN A 205 16.95 -7.73 4.48
C GLN A 205 16.87 -6.32 3.89
N PRO A 206 17.66 -6.02 2.84
CA PRO A 206 17.48 -4.79 2.05
C PRO A 206 16.04 -4.68 1.56
N ALA A 207 15.49 -3.47 1.57
CA ALA A 207 14.16 -3.22 1.03
C ALA A 207 14.14 -3.59 -0.47
N ALA A 208 13.24 -4.49 -0.85
CA ALA A 208 13.00 -4.82 -2.25
C ALA A 208 12.26 -3.68 -2.96
N ASP A 209 12.52 -3.52 -4.25
CA ASP A 209 11.79 -2.58 -5.12
C ASP A 209 10.39 -3.13 -5.48
N PHE A 210 9.55 -2.28 -6.09
CA PHE A 210 8.29 -2.69 -6.69
C PHE A 210 8.52 -3.78 -7.75
N HIS A 211 7.65 -4.79 -7.78
CA HIS A 211 7.73 -5.85 -8.77
C HIS A 211 6.52 -5.77 -9.70
N ILE A 212 6.67 -5.03 -10.80
CA ILE A 212 5.68 -4.92 -11.87
C ILE A 212 6.11 -5.85 -13.01
N ALA A 213 5.47 -7.01 -13.11
CA ALA A 213 5.86 -8.05 -14.04
C ALA A 213 4.79 -8.33 -15.10
N GLY A 214 5.19 -8.24 -16.37
CA GLY A 214 4.35 -8.58 -17.52
C GLY A 214 4.76 -9.89 -18.21
N PRO A 215 4.12 -10.24 -19.33
CA PRO A 215 4.34 -11.51 -20.03
C PRO A 215 5.79 -11.77 -20.43
N ALA A 216 6.56 -10.72 -20.75
CA ALA A 216 7.97 -10.85 -21.09
C ALA A 216 8.85 -11.35 -19.92
N MET A 217 8.41 -11.16 -18.67
CA MET A 217 9.15 -11.60 -17.48
C MET A 217 8.72 -12.99 -17.00
N HIS A 218 7.42 -13.25 -16.92
CA HIS A 218 6.88 -14.49 -16.36
C HIS A 218 6.34 -15.49 -17.40
N GLY A 219 6.33 -15.14 -18.68
CA GLY A 219 5.96 -16.04 -19.79
C GLY A 219 4.45 -16.30 -19.93
N VAL A 220 3.58 -15.54 -19.25
CA VAL A 220 2.13 -15.74 -19.25
C VAL A 220 1.43 -14.61 -20.03
N PRO A 221 0.92 -14.85 -21.25
CA PRO A 221 0.25 -13.82 -22.05
C PRO A 221 -0.99 -13.23 -21.38
N GLY A 222 -1.23 -11.93 -21.56
CA GLY A 222 -2.44 -11.26 -21.10
C GLY A 222 -2.54 -11.09 -19.58
N VAL A 223 -1.44 -11.12 -18.84
CA VAL A 223 -1.40 -10.91 -17.39
C VAL A 223 -0.31 -9.90 -17.03
N VAL A 224 -0.62 -8.97 -16.15
CA VAL A 224 0.34 -8.09 -15.47
C VAL A 224 0.17 -8.27 -13.96
N GLN A 225 1.27 -8.49 -13.24
CA GLN A 225 1.30 -8.64 -11.79
C GLN A 225 1.96 -7.43 -11.14
N LEU A 226 1.36 -6.89 -10.09
CA LEU A 226 1.96 -5.88 -9.22
C LEU A 226 2.14 -6.48 -7.83
N PHE A 227 3.38 -6.81 -7.46
CA PHE A 227 3.73 -7.22 -6.11
C PHE A 227 4.57 -6.14 -5.44
N GLY A 228 4.48 -6.04 -4.12
CA GLY A 228 5.43 -5.21 -3.38
C GLY A 228 5.13 -3.71 -3.38
N ILE A 229 3.94 -3.28 -3.82
CA ILE A 229 3.61 -1.84 -3.94
C ILE A 229 3.37 -1.23 -2.54
N GLU A 230 4.45 -1.05 -1.79
CA GLU A 230 4.49 -0.31 -0.53
C GLU A 230 4.81 1.18 -0.78
N SER A 231 5.25 1.94 0.23
CA SER A 231 5.68 3.32 0.03
C SER A 231 6.88 3.39 -0.94
N PRO A 232 6.91 4.30 -1.92
CA PRO A 232 6.01 5.45 -2.15
C PRO A 232 4.90 5.22 -3.19
N GLY A 233 4.17 4.10 -3.12
CA GLY A 233 3.21 3.67 -4.15
C GLY A 233 2.06 4.64 -4.42
N LEU A 234 1.60 5.40 -3.42
CA LEU A 234 0.61 6.46 -3.63
C LEU A 234 1.17 7.58 -4.50
N THR A 235 2.36 8.08 -4.18
CA THR A 235 3.03 9.13 -4.95
C THR A 235 3.35 8.67 -6.37
N ALA A 236 3.72 7.40 -6.53
CA ALA A 236 4.08 6.81 -7.82
C ALA A 236 2.89 6.26 -8.63
N CYS A 237 1.64 6.37 -8.13
CA CYS A 237 0.51 5.62 -8.69
C CYS A 237 0.26 5.87 -10.19
N LEU A 238 0.41 7.11 -10.66
CA LEU A 238 0.24 7.46 -12.07
C LEU A 238 1.38 6.88 -12.93
N ALA A 239 2.63 6.98 -12.49
CA ALA A 239 3.77 6.39 -13.20
C ALA A 239 3.69 4.85 -13.25
N ILE A 240 3.22 4.23 -12.17
CA ILE A 240 2.93 2.79 -12.14
C ILE A 240 1.86 2.45 -13.18
N ALA A 241 0.78 3.23 -13.26
CA ALA A 241 -0.29 3.01 -14.24
C ALA A 241 0.21 3.17 -15.68
N GLU A 242 1.07 4.16 -15.96
CA GLU A 242 1.72 4.34 -17.28
C GLU A 242 2.57 3.12 -17.66
N GLN A 243 3.36 2.60 -16.73
CA GLN A 243 4.16 1.39 -16.96
C GLN A 243 3.28 0.17 -17.25
N VAL A 244 2.19 -0.01 -16.51
CA VAL A 244 1.22 -1.09 -16.75
C VAL A 244 0.55 -0.93 -18.12
N ALA A 245 0.12 0.28 -18.47
CA ALA A 245 -0.50 0.58 -19.75
C ALA A 245 0.45 0.27 -20.93
N ALA A 246 1.73 0.62 -20.81
CA ALA A 246 2.74 0.30 -21.82
C ALA A 246 2.91 -1.22 -22.01
N ILE A 247 2.89 -2.01 -20.93
CA ILE A 247 2.93 -3.48 -21.01
C ILE A 247 1.68 -4.02 -21.74
N VAL A 248 0.50 -3.50 -21.40
CA VAL A 248 -0.76 -3.93 -22.02
C VAL A 248 -0.80 -3.57 -23.50
N GLN A 249 -0.35 -2.37 -23.88
CA GLN A 249 -0.35 -1.89 -25.27
C GLN A 249 0.64 -2.65 -26.15
N THR A 250 1.85 -2.92 -25.65
CA THR A 250 2.89 -3.64 -26.42
C THR A 250 2.58 -5.13 -26.60
N GLY A 251 1.78 -5.73 -25.71
CA GLY A 251 1.34 -7.11 -25.83
C GLY A 251 -0.05 -7.30 -26.47
N SER A 252 -0.72 -6.22 -26.87
CA SER A 252 -2.05 -6.26 -27.52
C SER A 252 -1.98 -6.42 -29.03
#